data_AF-A0A504JJI3-F1
#
_entry.id   AF-A0A504JJI3-F1
#
_cell.length_a   1.000
_cell.length_b   1.000
_cell.length_c   1.000
_cell.angle_alpha   90.00
_cell.angle_beta   90.00
_cell.angle_gamma   90.00
#
_symmetry.space_group_name_H-M   'P 1'
#
loop_
_entity.id
_entity.type
_entity.pdbx_description
1 polymer ?
#
loop_
_entity_poly.entity_id
_entity_poly.type
_entity_poly.pdbx_seq_one_letter_code
_entity_poly.pdbx_strand_id
1 'polypeptide(L)'
;MKYIKFIITPVIACLLLFASCENDSQTVNENQLDSIKVEERNANQEFDFSALEKINEDELNDIEAGLIEAGKEISLIKEIQNFDTEEVPDLSAINDYLRYKGASPIDTERFYYQTEEIIRNPDAKATDLTQVLSETNMYSDAQLNLFLELDAQMSKASSFEESMNILDSFKRNVSESKELPSFEKNTMLLYASSMKGLMYTDYTSQKGFRDCINCVYRNKWRILGWGVFRSLPKVIFCIFTNLGNAWGMIWCILKALGSGIAYTFKAYCGKFC
;
A
#
# COMPACT_ATOMS: atom_id res chain seq x y z
N MET A 1 -14.20 14.63 54.11
CA MET A 1 -14.57 13.40 53.38
C MET A 1 -13.36 12.95 52.56
N LYS A 2 -12.65 11.91 53.03
CA LYS A 2 -11.47 11.33 52.37
C LYS A 2 -11.76 9.84 52.21
N TYR A 3 -12.11 9.42 51.01
CA TYR A 3 -12.49 8.03 50.74
C TYR A 3 -11.70 7.45 49.56
N ILE A 4 -11.04 6.33 49.86
CA ILE A 4 -10.97 5.11 49.04
C ILE A 4 -10.36 5.26 47.64
N LYS A 5 -9.03 5.12 47.53
CA LYS A 5 -8.33 4.60 46.32
C LYS A 5 -7.00 3.94 46.69
N PHE A 6 -7.02 2.95 47.59
CA PHE A 6 -5.81 2.19 47.96
C PHE A 6 -6.07 0.69 48.14
N ILE A 7 -6.92 0.08 47.30
CA ILE A 7 -7.05 -1.40 47.22
C ILE A 7 -7.42 -1.83 45.79
N ILE A 8 -6.63 -1.47 44.77
CA ILE A 8 -6.71 -2.13 43.43
C ILE A 8 -5.29 -2.17 42.84
N THR A 9 -4.38 -2.84 43.52
CA THR A 9 -3.00 -3.05 43.02
C THR A 9 -2.39 -4.41 43.38
N PRO A 10 -2.89 -5.24 44.34
CA PRO A 10 -2.29 -6.57 44.54
C PRO A 10 -2.97 -7.75 43.81
N VAL A 11 -4.12 -7.58 43.13
CA VAL A 11 -4.90 -8.74 42.61
C VAL A 11 -4.50 -9.18 41.19
N ILE A 12 -3.80 -8.35 40.40
CA ILE A 12 -3.43 -8.71 39.01
C ILE A 12 -2.11 -9.51 38.95
N ALA A 13 -1.28 -9.48 40.00
CA ALA A 13 0.01 -10.18 40.01
C ALA A 13 -0.08 -11.70 40.30
N CYS A 14 -1.24 -12.23 40.71
CA CYS A 14 -1.40 -13.65 41.06
C CYS A 14 -1.96 -14.54 39.93
N LEU A 15 -2.33 -13.99 38.77
CA LEU A 15 -2.88 -14.76 37.64
C LEU A 15 -1.87 -15.12 36.55
N LEU A 16 -0.60 -14.69 36.66
CA LEU A 16 0.44 -14.95 35.64
C LEU A 16 1.44 -16.06 36.00
N LEU A 17 1.21 -16.83 37.08
CA LEU A 17 2.16 -17.86 37.53
C LEU A 17 1.60 -19.30 37.58
N PHE A 18 0.40 -19.57 37.03
CA PHE A 18 -0.21 -20.93 37.06
C PHE A 18 -0.72 -21.47 35.72
N ALA A 19 -0.24 -20.98 34.57
CA ALA A 19 -0.57 -21.57 33.27
C ALA A 19 0.68 -21.95 32.44
N SER A 20 1.79 -22.21 33.13
CA SER A 20 2.93 -22.95 32.58
C SER A 20 2.97 -24.31 33.28
N CYS A 21 3.18 -25.36 32.48
CA CYS A 21 3.22 -26.79 32.80
C CYS A 21 1.87 -27.53 32.74
N GLU A 22 1.54 -28.05 31.55
CA GLU A 22 1.43 -29.50 31.41
C GLU A 22 1.77 -29.92 29.97
N ASN A 23 2.84 -30.71 29.88
CA ASN A 23 3.25 -31.49 28.71
C ASN A 23 2.50 -32.82 28.83
N ASP A 24 1.79 -33.24 27.78
CA ASP A 24 1.69 -34.67 27.46
C ASP A 24 1.48 -34.86 25.95
N SER A 25 2.40 -35.63 25.38
CA SER A 25 2.54 -35.97 23.97
C SER A 25 1.51 -37.00 23.51
N GLN A 26 0.95 -36.88 22.31
CA GLN A 26 0.60 -38.01 21.44
C GLN A 26 0.61 -37.63 19.94
N THR A 27 1.57 -38.24 19.22
CA THR A 27 1.50 -38.83 17.86
C THR A 27 0.83 -38.10 16.68
N VAL A 28 1.68 -37.88 15.67
CA VAL A 28 1.43 -37.61 14.24
C VAL A 28 0.20 -38.33 13.68
N ASN A 29 -0.68 -37.57 13.01
CA ASN A 29 -1.41 -38.06 11.85
C ASN A 29 -1.66 -36.95 10.82
N GLU A 30 -1.61 -37.37 9.56
CA GLU A 30 -1.53 -36.61 8.32
C GLU A 30 -2.79 -35.77 8.01
N ASN A 31 -2.58 -34.72 7.20
CA ASN A 31 -3.54 -34.12 6.27
C ASN A 31 -4.90 -33.64 6.83
N GLN A 32 -4.91 -32.48 7.48
CA GLN A 32 -6.06 -31.57 7.40
C GLN A 32 -5.55 -30.16 7.09
N LEU A 33 -5.77 -29.71 5.86
CA LEU A 33 -5.91 -28.28 5.59
C LEU A 33 -7.08 -27.82 6.46
N ASP A 34 -6.78 -27.14 7.57
CA ASP A 34 -7.79 -26.34 8.24
C ASP A 34 -8.25 -25.29 7.23
N SER A 35 -9.44 -25.51 6.67
CA SER A 35 -10.16 -24.48 5.96
C SER A 35 -10.38 -23.35 6.96
N ILE A 36 -9.60 -22.29 6.84
CA ILE A 36 -9.80 -21.07 7.60
C ILE A 36 -11.22 -20.61 7.25
N LYS A 37 -12.15 -20.83 8.18
CA LYS A 37 -13.48 -20.23 8.13
C LYS A 37 -13.27 -18.74 8.27
N VAL A 38 -13.29 -18.05 7.14
CA VAL A 38 -13.41 -16.59 7.08
C VAL A 38 -14.66 -16.23 7.87
N GLU A 39 -14.50 -15.69 9.07
CA GLU A 39 -15.61 -15.18 9.85
C GLU A 39 -16.28 -14.05 9.04
N GLU A 40 -17.52 -14.28 8.60
CA GLU A 40 -18.43 -13.29 8.02
C GLU A 40 -18.81 -12.21 9.05
N ARG A 41 -17.84 -11.39 9.46
CA ARG A 41 -18.06 -10.24 10.34
C ARG A 41 -17.41 -9.00 9.74
N ASN A 42 -17.98 -8.58 8.61
CA ASN A 42 -18.24 -7.18 8.20
C ASN A 42 -18.60 -7.17 6.70
N ALA A 43 -19.73 -7.75 6.31
CA ALA A 43 -20.31 -7.55 4.98
C ALA A 43 -20.95 -6.15 4.90
N ASN A 44 -20.14 -5.11 5.06
CA ASN A 44 -20.54 -3.73 4.83
C ASN A 44 -20.02 -3.32 3.45
N GLN A 45 -20.84 -3.60 2.43
CA GLN A 45 -20.65 -3.24 1.01
C GLN A 45 -19.31 -3.65 0.41
N GLU A 46 -19.32 -4.77 -0.32
CA GLU A 46 -18.24 -5.12 -1.26
C GLU A 46 -18.05 -3.98 -2.26
N PHE A 47 -16.80 -3.61 -2.51
CA PHE A 47 -16.48 -2.59 -3.50
C PHE A 47 -16.61 -3.16 -4.92
N ASP A 48 -17.45 -2.52 -5.74
CA ASP A 48 -17.65 -2.94 -7.13
C ASP A 48 -16.51 -2.43 -8.03
N PHE A 49 -15.55 -3.31 -8.30
CA PHE A 49 -14.45 -3.03 -9.22
C PHE A 49 -14.85 -2.94 -10.69
N SER A 50 -16.11 -3.22 -11.07
CA SER A 50 -16.58 -3.06 -12.46
C SER A 50 -16.51 -1.62 -12.96
N ALA A 51 -16.48 -0.64 -12.06
CA ALA A 51 -16.29 0.77 -12.39
C ALA A 51 -14.93 1.01 -13.08
N LEU A 52 -13.91 0.18 -12.81
CA LEU A 52 -12.62 0.28 -13.49
C LEU A 52 -12.72 0.07 -14.98
N GLU A 53 -13.60 -0.81 -15.46
CA GLU A 53 -13.75 -1.06 -16.90
C GLU A 53 -14.37 0.10 -17.67
N LYS A 54 -15.09 0.97 -16.95
CA LYS A 54 -15.89 2.06 -17.52
C LYS A 54 -15.18 3.41 -17.48
N ILE A 55 -14.09 3.51 -16.70
CA ILE A 55 -13.28 4.71 -16.64
C ILE A 55 -12.73 5.04 -18.03
N ASN A 56 -13.01 6.26 -18.47
CA ASN A 56 -12.46 6.81 -19.71
C ASN A 56 -11.20 7.64 -19.47
N GLU A 57 -10.58 8.11 -20.55
CA GLU A 57 -9.33 8.89 -20.50
C GLU A 57 -9.50 10.24 -19.79
N ASP A 58 -10.62 10.94 -19.97
CA ASP A 58 -10.90 12.22 -19.32
C ASP A 58 -11.03 12.02 -17.80
N GLU A 59 -11.74 10.98 -17.36
CA GLU A 59 -11.86 10.63 -15.94
C GLU A 59 -10.50 10.27 -15.31
N LEU A 60 -9.64 9.54 -16.03
CA LEU A 60 -8.26 9.26 -15.57
C LEU A 60 -7.45 10.54 -15.43
N ASN A 61 -7.58 11.46 -16.39
CA ASN A 61 -6.88 12.74 -16.36
C ASN A 61 -7.36 13.62 -15.20
N ASP A 62 -8.66 13.64 -14.91
CA ASP A 62 -9.23 14.37 -13.78
C ASP A 62 -8.77 13.80 -12.43
N ILE A 63 -8.76 12.46 -12.29
CA ILE A 63 -8.22 11.79 -11.10
C ILE A 63 -6.74 12.14 -10.90
N GLU A 64 -5.94 12.05 -11.97
CA GLU A 64 -4.52 12.40 -11.92
C GLU A 64 -4.30 13.86 -11.53
N ALA A 65 -5.05 14.79 -12.13
CA ALA A 65 -4.96 16.20 -11.81
C ALA A 65 -5.30 16.47 -10.34
N GLY A 66 -6.35 15.82 -9.81
CA GLY A 66 -6.71 15.89 -8.40
C GLY A 66 -5.61 15.37 -7.47
N LEU A 67 -5.05 14.19 -7.77
CA LEU A 67 -3.93 13.61 -7.02
C LEU A 67 -2.67 14.48 -7.06
N ILE A 68 -2.36 15.09 -8.21
CA ILE A 68 -1.23 16.01 -8.34
C ILE A 68 -1.47 17.28 -7.53
N GLU A 69 -2.66 17.86 -7.60
CA GLU A 69 -2.94 19.13 -6.93
C GLU A 69 -2.93 18.97 -5.41
N ALA A 70 -3.63 17.97 -4.88
CA ALA A 70 -3.56 17.67 -3.45
C ALA A 70 -2.14 17.27 -3.02
N GLY A 71 -1.38 16.59 -3.90
CA GLY A 71 0.03 16.25 -3.66
C GLY A 71 0.96 17.47 -3.51
N LYS A 72 0.62 18.64 -4.06
CA LYS A 72 1.40 19.89 -3.89
C LYS A 72 1.12 20.60 -2.57
N GLU A 73 0.13 20.18 -1.80
CA GLU A 73 -0.27 20.88 -0.59
C GLU A 73 0.69 20.62 0.58
N ILE A 74 1.34 21.67 1.08
CA ILE A 74 2.26 21.57 2.23
C ILE A 74 1.55 21.12 3.51
N SER A 75 0.27 21.47 3.68
CA SER A 75 -0.56 21.04 4.83
C SER A 75 -0.64 19.53 4.91
N LEU A 76 -0.94 18.87 3.80
CA LEU A 76 -0.98 17.41 3.69
C LEU A 76 0.34 16.78 4.13
N ILE A 77 1.47 17.34 3.70
CA ILE A 77 2.81 16.83 4.04
C ILE A 77 3.08 16.92 5.55
N LYS A 78 2.65 18.01 6.20
CA LYS A 78 2.76 18.14 7.66
C LYS A 78 1.95 17.07 8.37
N GLU A 79 0.77 16.77 7.88
CA GLU A 79 -0.07 15.72 8.47
C GLU A 79 0.54 14.33 8.29
N ILE A 80 1.15 14.05 7.13
CA ILE A 80 1.89 12.81 6.88
C ILE A 80 3.07 12.65 7.84
N GLN A 81 3.84 13.72 8.08
CA GLN A 81 4.97 13.67 9.02
C GLN A 81 4.52 13.39 10.46
N ASN A 82 3.30 13.82 10.82
CA ASN A 82 2.69 13.57 12.12
C ASN A 82 1.90 12.25 12.18
N PHE A 83 1.74 11.56 11.05
CA PHE A 83 1.04 10.30 10.98
C PHE A 83 1.91 9.21 11.62
N ASP A 84 1.47 8.71 12.76
CA ASP A 84 2.07 7.58 13.46
C ASP A 84 0.96 6.57 13.72
N THR A 85 1.07 5.39 13.14
CA THR A 85 0.17 4.29 13.46
C THR A 85 0.96 2.99 13.49
N GLU A 86 0.80 2.26 14.60
CA GLU A 86 1.28 0.88 14.73
C GLU A 86 0.26 -0.12 14.13
N GLU A 87 -0.88 0.35 13.65
CA GLU A 87 -1.94 -0.50 13.11
C GLU A 87 -1.56 -1.04 11.73
N VAL A 88 -1.80 -2.34 11.55
CA VAL A 88 -1.76 -3.00 10.25
C VAL A 88 -2.83 -2.38 9.34
N PRO A 89 -2.48 -1.97 8.11
CA PRO A 89 -3.45 -1.44 7.18
C PRO A 89 -4.54 -2.45 6.87
N ASP A 90 -5.79 -2.02 6.91
CA ASP A 90 -6.90 -2.81 6.39
C ASP A 90 -6.83 -2.90 4.85
N LEU A 91 -6.37 -4.06 4.37
CA LEU A 91 -6.28 -4.41 2.96
C LEU A 91 -7.42 -5.33 2.49
N SER A 92 -8.55 -5.39 3.20
CA SER A 92 -9.71 -6.23 2.84
C SER A 92 -10.21 -6.03 1.40
N ALA A 93 -10.06 -4.82 0.84
CA ALA A 93 -10.39 -4.50 -0.56
C ALA A 93 -9.63 -5.36 -1.59
N ILE A 94 -8.52 -5.99 -1.20
CA ILE A 94 -7.82 -6.98 -2.05
C ILE A 94 -8.71 -8.19 -2.33
N ASN A 95 -9.47 -8.67 -1.34
CA ASN A 95 -10.33 -9.83 -1.51
C ASN A 95 -11.57 -9.51 -2.36
N ASP A 96 -12.05 -8.28 -2.36
CA ASP A 96 -13.08 -7.81 -3.29
C ASP A 96 -12.56 -7.82 -4.73
N TYR A 97 -11.31 -7.35 -4.92
CA TYR A 97 -10.64 -7.32 -6.21
C TYR A 97 -10.38 -8.73 -6.78
N LEU A 98 -9.88 -9.64 -5.94
CA LEU A 98 -9.66 -11.03 -6.33
C LEU A 98 -10.97 -11.72 -6.70
N ARG A 99 -12.03 -11.50 -5.93
CA ARG A 99 -13.37 -12.03 -6.24
C ARG A 99 -13.89 -11.52 -7.57
N TYR A 100 -13.74 -10.22 -7.86
CA TYR A 100 -14.11 -9.65 -9.15
C TYR A 100 -13.34 -10.32 -10.32
N LYS A 101 -12.05 -10.62 -10.14
CA LYS A 101 -11.24 -11.36 -11.12
C LYS A 101 -11.54 -12.86 -11.20
N GLY A 102 -12.42 -13.40 -10.35
CA GLY A 102 -12.66 -14.84 -10.25
C GLY A 102 -11.54 -15.63 -9.56
N ALA A 103 -10.66 -14.96 -8.81
CA ALA A 103 -9.60 -15.56 -8.02
C ALA A 103 -10.07 -15.85 -6.58
N SER A 104 -9.35 -16.76 -5.90
CA SER A 104 -9.64 -17.09 -4.50
C SER A 104 -9.19 -15.96 -3.56
N PRO A 105 -9.91 -15.70 -2.46
CA PRO A 105 -9.48 -14.73 -1.46
C PRO A 105 -8.19 -15.20 -0.76
N ILE A 106 -7.43 -14.24 -0.25
CA ILE A 106 -6.18 -14.47 0.48
C ILE A 106 -6.27 -13.96 1.92
N ASP A 107 -5.34 -14.43 2.75
CA ASP A 107 -5.07 -13.80 4.05
C ASP A 107 -4.33 -12.47 3.81
N THR A 108 -5.07 -11.37 3.89
CA THR A 108 -4.57 -10.01 3.61
C THR A 108 -3.59 -9.50 4.64
N GLU A 109 -3.65 -9.99 5.88
CA GLU A 109 -2.71 -9.60 6.93
C GLU A 109 -1.36 -10.30 6.72
N ARG A 110 -1.36 -11.61 6.47
CA ARG A 110 -0.15 -12.34 6.09
C ARG A 110 0.49 -11.78 4.82
N PHE A 111 -0.32 -11.48 3.81
CA PHE A 111 0.12 -10.83 2.57
C PHE A 111 0.80 -9.47 2.84
N TYR A 112 0.20 -8.64 3.72
CA TYR A 112 0.80 -7.37 4.11
C TYR A 112 2.19 -7.56 4.72
N TYR A 113 2.34 -8.45 5.70
CA TYR A 113 3.63 -8.65 6.36
C TYR A 113 4.70 -9.21 5.43
N GLN A 114 4.35 -10.21 4.61
CA GLN A 114 5.29 -10.79 3.64
C GLN A 114 5.79 -9.75 2.63
N THR A 115 4.90 -8.92 2.10
CA THR A 115 5.29 -7.86 1.16
C THR A 115 6.01 -6.69 1.83
N GLU A 116 5.65 -6.35 3.08
CA GLU A 116 6.34 -5.32 3.87
C GLU A 116 7.80 -5.72 4.15
N GLU A 117 8.05 -6.99 4.48
CA GLU A 117 9.39 -7.53 4.70
C GLU A 117 10.27 -7.36 3.46
N ILE A 118 9.74 -7.70 2.28
CA ILE A 118 10.40 -7.50 0.98
C ILE A 118 10.69 -6.01 0.74
N ILE A 119 9.70 -5.12 0.92
CA ILE A 119 9.84 -3.68 0.67
C ILE A 119 10.88 -3.03 1.59
N ARG A 120 10.96 -3.48 2.84
CA ARG A 120 11.91 -2.95 3.84
C ARG A 120 13.31 -3.56 3.70
N ASN A 121 13.45 -4.72 3.06
CA ASN A 121 14.74 -5.36 2.87
C ASN A 121 15.60 -4.60 1.85
N PRO A 122 16.79 -4.10 2.22
CA PRO A 122 17.68 -3.38 1.32
C PRO A 122 18.16 -4.22 0.12
N ASP A 123 18.25 -5.54 0.29
CA ASP A 123 18.80 -6.48 -0.70
C ASP A 123 17.72 -7.13 -1.58
N ALA A 124 16.44 -6.87 -1.29
CA ALA A 124 15.33 -7.39 -2.07
C ALA A 124 15.28 -6.75 -3.47
N LYS A 125 14.81 -7.54 -4.44
CA LYS A 125 14.61 -7.16 -5.83
C LYS A 125 13.12 -7.05 -6.13
N ALA A 126 12.76 -6.27 -7.15
CA ALA A 126 11.37 -6.17 -7.59
C ALA A 126 10.78 -7.54 -8.00
N THR A 127 11.63 -8.47 -8.46
CA THR A 127 11.24 -9.84 -8.76
C THR A 127 10.71 -10.60 -7.54
N ASP A 128 11.26 -10.34 -6.36
CA ASP A 128 10.85 -10.99 -5.11
C ASP A 128 9.41 -10.56 -4.76
N LEU A 129 9.10 -9.26 -4.94
CA LEU A 129 7.75 -8.75 -4.78
C LEU A 129 6.79 -9.34 -5.83
N THR A 130 7.17 -9.31 -7.12
CA THR A 130 6.28 -9.79 -8.18
C THR A 130 6.00 -11.28 -8.08
N GLN A 131 6.90 -12.07 -7.50
CA GLN A 131 6.65 -13.48 -7.24
C GLN A 131 5.48 -13.66 -6.26
N VAL A 132 5.49 -12.95 -5.14
CA VAL A 132 4.38 -13.00 -4.17
C VAL A 132 3.07 -12.54 -4.83
N LEU A 133 3.12 -11.45 -5.61
CA LEU A 133 1.93 -10.94 -6.30
C LEU A 133 1.40 -11.93 -7.35
N SER A 134 2.28 -12.64 -8.06
CA SER A 134 1.92 -13.69 -9.01
C SER A 134 1.26 -14.89 -8.31
N GLU A 135 1.81 -15.35 -7.18
CA GLU A 135 1.25 -16.45 -6.38
C GLU A 135 -0.19 -16.16 -5.89
N THR A 136 -0.52 -14.88 -5.65
CA THR A 136 -1.88 -14.46 -5.28
C THR A 136 -2.85 -14.29 -6.46
N ASN A 137 -2.39 -14.43 -7.72
CA ASN A 137 -3.17 -14.15 -8.94
C ASN A 137 -3.73 -12.73 -9.03
N MET A 138 -3.16 -11.79 -8.27
CA MET A 138 -3.64 -10.40 -8.21
C MET A 138 -3.39 -9.66 -9.53
N TYR A 139 -2.28 -9.93 -10.20
CA TYR A 139 -1.90 -9.30 -11.46
C TYR A 139 -1.61 -10.34 -12.54
N SER A 140 -1.85 -9.97 -13.79
CA SER A 140 -1.42 -10.78 -14.93
C SER A 140 0.09 -10.68 -15.14
N ASP A 141 0.68 -11.64 -15.84
CA ASP A 141 2.11 -11.60 -16.20
C ASP A 141 2.48 -10.32 -16.96
N ALA A 142 1.57 -9.83 -17.81
CA ALA A 142 1.77 -8.58 -18.55
C ALA A 142 1.87 -7.36 -17.61
N GLN A 143 0.99 -7.28 -16.59
CA GLN A 143 1.05 -6.21 -15.58
C GLN A 143 2.34 -6.30 -14.74
N LEU A 144 2.74 -7.51 -14.35
CA LEU A 144 3.97 -7.73 -13.57
C LEU A 144 5.22 -7.36 -14.38
N ASN A 145 5.28 -7.73 -15.66
CA ASN A 145 6.39 -7.37 -16.55
C ASN A 145 6.49 -5.85 -16.74
N LEU A 146 5.37 -5.17 -16.98
CA LEU A 146 5.31 -3.71 -17.07
C LEU A 146 5.81 -3.04 -15.78
N PHE A 147 5.47 -3.59 -14.62
CA PHE A 147 6.00 -3.11 -13.34
C PHE A 147 7.52 -3.31 -13.22
N LEU A 148 8.05 -4.47 -13.59
CA LEU A 148 9.49 -4.74 -13.56
C LEU A 148 10.28 -3.82 -14.51
N GLU A 149 9.75 -3.55 -15.70
CA GLU A 149 10.34 -2.61 -16.65
C GLU A 149 10.33 -1.17 -16.11
N LEU A 150 9.24 -0.77 -15.47
CA LEU A 150 9.15 0.53 -14.81
C LEU A 150 10.14 0.63 -13.65
N ASP A 151 10.22 -0.41 -12.81
CA ASP A 151 11.15 -0.45 -11.68
C ASP A 151 12.61 -0.31 -12.10
N ALA A 152 13.01 -1.00 -13.17
CA ALA A 152 14.36 -0.93 -13.72
C ALA A 152 14.74 0.47 -14.23
N GLN A 153 13.75 1.25 -14.71
CA GLN A 153 13.93 2.64 -15.13
C GLN A 153 13.93 3.59 -13.94
N MET A 154 12.93 3.46 -13.06
CA MET A 154 12.76 4.32 -11.89
C MET A 154 13.91 4.19 -10.88
N SER A 155 14.50 3.01 -10.74
CA SER A 155 15.67 2.78 -9.88
C SER A 155 16.95 3.50 -10.37
N LYS A 156 16.96 3.96 -11.63
CA LYS A 156 18.08 4.71 -12.22
C LYS A 156 17.80 6.21 -12.34
N ALA A 157 16.53 6.61 -12.20
CA ALA A 157 16.16 8.01 -12.25
C ALA A 157 16.93 8.80 -11.19
N SER A 158 17.26 10.05 -11.51
CA SER A 158 18.11 10.94 -10.70
C SER A 158 17.48 12.29 -10.42
N SER A 159 16.40 12.64 -11.12
CA SER A 159 15.62 13.86 -10.88
C SER A 159 14.10 13.64 -10.91
N PHE A 160 13.37 14.55 -10.27
CA PHE A 160 11.90 14.56 -10.29
C PHE A 160 11.37 14.61 -11.72
N GLU A 161 11.96 15.45 -12.58
CA GLU A 161 11.58 15.57 -14.00
C GLU A 161 11.80 14.26 -14.77
N GLU A 162 12.94 13.61 -14.58
CA GLU A 162 13.23 12.30 -15.16
C GLU A 162 12.22 11.24 -14.71
N SER A 163 11.91 11.22 -13.42
CA SER A 163 10.91 10.31 -12.83
C SER A 163 9.51 10.52 -13.43
N MET A 164 9.12 11.79 -13.63
CA MET A 164 7.85 12.15 -14.26
C MET A 164 7.79 11.69 -15.72
N ASN A 165 8.86 11.92 -16.49
CA ASN A 165 8.96 11.50 -17.89
C ASN A 165 8.91 9.96 -18.05
N ILE A 166 9.50 9.22 -17.10
CA ILE A 166 9.39 7.75 -17.04
C ILE A 166 7.94 7.33 -16.82
N LEU A 167 7.23 7.96 -15.87
CA LEU A 167 5.81 7.67 -15.61
C LEU A 167 4.91 8.03 -16.81
N ASP A 168 5.18 9.12 -17.51
CA ASP A 168 4.46 9.48 -18.75
C ASP A 168 4.69 8.46 -19.86
N SER A 169 5.93 8.02 -20.04
CA SER A 169 6.27 6.98 -21.02
C SER A 169 5.60 5.65 -20.67
N PHE A 170 5.57 5.30 -19.38
CA PHE A 170 4.87 4.13 -18.88
C PHE A 170 3.36 4.19 -19.16
N LYS A 171 2.70 5.32 -18.86
CA LYS A 171 1.27 5.51 -19.18
C LYS A 171 0.99 5.28 -20.66
N ARG A 172 1.81 5.87 -21.55
CA ARG A 172 1.67 5.67 -23.00
C ARG A 172 1.80 4.19 -23.37
N ASN A 173 2.81 3.49 -22.85
CA ASN A 173 3.01 2.06 -23.11
C ASN A 173 1.80 1.22 -22.65
N VAL A 174 1.24 1.53 -21.47
CA VAL A 174 0.03 0.87 -20.95
C VAL A 174 -1.18 1.11 -21.85
N SER A 175 -1.43 2.37 -22.25
CA SER A 175 -2.55 2.74 -23.11
C SER A 175 -2.47 2.05 -24.48
N GLU A 176 -1.28 1.99 -25.07
CA GLU A 176 -1.01 1.39 -26.38
C GLU A 176 -0.90 -0.14 -26.36
N SER A 177 -0.79 -0.77 -25.18
CA SER A 177 -0.66 -2.22 -25.04
C SER A 177 -1.86 -2.94 -25.66
N LYS A 178 -1.59 -3.95 -26.51
CA LYS A 178 -2.62 -4.83 -27.07
C LYS A 178 -2.90 -6.07 -26.21
N GLU A 179 -2.02 -6.34 -25.26
CA GLU A 179 -2.08 -7.54 -24.41
C GLU A 179 -2.97 -7.33 -23.18
N LEU A 180 -3.05 -6.10 -22.67
CA LEU A 180 -3.85 -5.76 -21.50
C LEU A 180 -5.33 -5.54 -21.84
N PRO A 181 -6.27 -6.25 -21.19
CA PRO A 181 -7.68 -5.89 -21.19
C PRO A 181 -7.93 -4.52 -20.54
N SER A 182 -9.08 -3.90 -20.81
CA SER A 182 -9.43 -2.56 -20.30
C SER A 182 -9.30 -2.45 -18.77
N PHE A 183 -9.75 -3.46 -18.04
CA PHE A 183 -9.61 -3.52 -16.58
C PHE A 183 -8.15 -3.41 -16.12
N GLU A 184 -7.26 -4.19 -16.74
CA GLU A 184 -5.84 -4.21 -16.38
C GLU A 184 -5.13 -2.93 -16.81
N LYS A 185 -5.49 -2.38 -17.99
CA LYS A 185 -5.01 -1.06 -18.42
C LYS A 185 -5.36 0.01 -17.41
N ASN A 186 -6.64 0.13 -17.05
CA ASN A 186 -7.09 1.17 -16.13
C ASN A 186 -6.49 0.97 -14.73
N THR A 187 -6.30 -0.28 -14.29
CA THR A 187 -5.55 -0.60 -13.07
C THR A 187 -4.12 -0.02 -13.12
N MET A 188 -3.37 -0.27 -14.20
CA MET A 188 -1.99 0.22 -14.34
C MET A 188 -1.91 1.74 -14.56
N LEU A 189 -2.91 2.35 -15.21
CA LEU A 189 -2.99 3.80 -15.39
C LEU A 189 -3.26 4.50 -14.04
N LEU A 190 -4.18 3.97 -13.23
CA LEU A 190 -4.42 4.50 -11.87
C LEU A 190 -3.21 4.32 -10.95
N TYR A 191 -2.45 3.23 -11.10
CA TYR A 191 -1.15 3.07 -10.44
C TYR A 191 -0.19 4.22 -10.81
N ALA A 192 -0.02 4.49 -12.10
CA ALA A 192 0.86 5.56 -12.57
C ALA A 192 0.40 6.94 -12.08
N SER A 193 -0.90 7.25 -12.15
CA SER A 193 -1.47 8.51 -11.66
C SER A 193 -1.29 8.68 -10.15
N SER A 194 -1.46 7.60 -9.37
CA SER A 194 -1.19 7.59 -7.93
C SER A 194 0.29 7.88 -7.64
N MET A 195 1.20 7.26 -8.41
CA MET A 195 2.63 7.51 -8.28
C MET A 195 3.01 8.96 -8.59
N LYS A 196 2.41 9.59 -9.61
CA LYS A 196 2.63 11.01 -9.89
C LYS A 196 2.23 11.89 -8.72
N GLY A 197 1.04 11.69 -8.15
CA GLY A 197 0.58 12.44 -6.97
C GLY A 197 1.56 12.34 -5.80
N LEU A 198 1.98 11.11 -5.46
CA LEU A 198 2.94 10.88 -4.37
C LEU A 198 4.34 11.42 -4.67
N MET A 199 4.76 11.47 -5.94
CA MET A 199 6.00 12.13 -6.33
C MET A 199 5.95 13.64 -6.09
N TYR A 200 4.82 14.29 -6.35
CA TYR A 200 4.62 15.70 -6.02
C TYR A 200 4.62 15.96 -4.51
N THR A 201 4.02 15.06 -3.72
CA THR A 201 4.07 15.12 -2.24
C THR A 201 5.50 15.13 -1.75
N ASP A 202 6.33 14.22 -2.26
CA ASP A 202 7.73 14.17 -1.89
C ASP A 202 8.56 15.36 -2.40
N TYR A 203 8.33 15.78 -3.65
CA TYR A 203 9.02 16.96 -4.18
C TYR A 203 8.73 18.22 -3.36
N THR A 204 7.47 18.39 -2.98
CA THR A 204 7.01 19.48 -2.15
C THR A 204 7.58 19.37 -0.73
N SER A 205 7.75 18.15 -0.19
CA SER A 205 8.32 17.95 1.15
C SER A 205 9.79 18.40 1.20
N GLN A 206 10.57 18.02 0.19
CA GLN A 206 11.97 18.43 0.05
C GLN A 206 12.13 19.94 -0.05
N LYS A 207 11.22 20.62 -0.76
CA LYS A 207 11.25 22.08 -0.89
C LYS A 207 10.73 22.83 0.33
N GLY A 208 9.69 22.31 0.97
CA GLY A 208 9.02 22.94 2.12
C GLY A 208 9.78 22.79 3.44
N PHE A 209 10.59 21.74 3.57
CA PHE A 209 11.31 21.39 4.79
C PHE A 209 12.80 21.21 4.49
N ARG A 210 13.62 22.18 4.91
CA ARG A 210 15.06 22.28 4.59
C ARG A 210 15.89 21.03 4.98
N ASP A 211 15.38 20.18 5.87
CA ASP A 211 16.10 19.02 6.41
C ASP A 211 15.77 17.68 5.71
N CYS A 212 14.85 17.67 4.72
CA CYS A 212 14.42 16.44 4.01
C CYS A 212 15.27 16.05 2.79
N ILE A 213 16.36 16.75 2.48
CA ILE A 213 17.02 16.68 1.17
C ILE A 213 18.23 15.75 1.25
N ASN A 214 18.08 14.47 0.84
CA ASN A 214 19.06 13.65 0.08
C ASN A 214 18.90 12.12 0.26
N CYS A 215 18.37 11.62 1.39
CA CYS A 215 18.23 10.17 1.60
C CYS A 215 17.08 9.52 0.83
N VAL A 216 16.01 10.30 0.65
CA VAL A 216 14.78 9.89 0.01
C VAL A 216 15.02 9.34 -1.41
N TYR A 217 15.96 9.91 -2.16
CA TYR A 217 16.06 9.67 -3.60
C TYR A 217 16.32 8.20 -4.00
N ARG A 218 17.12 7.45 -3.23
CA ARG A 218 17.50 6.07 -3.60
C ARG A 218 16.53 4.98 -3.17
N ASN A 219 15.85 5.15 -2.03
CA ASN A 219 14.95 4.13 -1.48
C ASN A 219 13.46 4.46 -1.69
N LYS A 220 13.13 5.69 -2.10
CA LYS A 220 11.74 6.14 -2.27
C LYS A 220 10.99 5.35 -3.33
N TRP A 221 11.62 5.01 -4.45
CA TRP A 221 10.92 4.23 -5.47
C TRP A 221 10.53 2.85 -4.93
N ARG A 222 11.42 2.17 -4.20
CA ARG A 222 11.07 0.91 -3.54
C ARG A 222 9.89 1.11 -2.59
N ILE A 223 9.97 2.09 -1.68
CA ILE A 223 8.94 2.24 -0.65
C ILE A 223 7.59 2.70 -1.21
N LEU A 224 7.60 3.70 -2.08
CA LEU A 224 6.37 4.26 -2.67
C LEU A 224 5.90 3.44 -3.87
N GLY A 225 6.76 3.15 -4.83
CA GLY A 225 6.43 2.41 -6.05
C GLY A 225 5.96 0.99 -5.74
N TRP A 226 6.74 0.23 -4.98
CA TRP A 226 6.36 -1.14 -4.63
C TRP A 226 5.19 -1.15 -3.64
N GLY A 227 5.20 -0.21 -2.69
CA GLY A 227 4.11 -0.01 -1.74
C GLY A 227 2.77 0.22 -2.43
N VAL A 228 2.72 1.16 -3.39
CA VAL A 228 1.50 1.45 -4.15
C VAL A 228 1.11 0.28 -5.02
N PHE A 229 2.07 -0.38 -5.65
CA PHE A 229 1.77 -1.52 -6.49
C PHE A 229 1.17 -2.68 -5.69
N ARG A 230 1.72 -3.03 -4.51
CA ARG A 230 1.14 -4.09 -3.66
C ARG A 230 -0.25 -3.75 -3.10
N SER A 231 -0.52 -2.48 -2.85
CA SER A 231 -1.76 -2.01 -2.22
C SER A 231 -2.76 -1.50 -3.25
N LEU A 232 -2.51 -1.71 -4.55
CA LEU A 232 -3.26 -1.07 -5.62
C LEU A 232 -4.78 -1.30 -5.54
N PRO A 233 -5.31 -2.48 -5.17
CA PRO A 233 -6.76 -2.64 -4.96
C PRO A 233 -7.32 -1.69 -3.91
N LYS A 234 -6.61 -1.48 -2.79
CA LYS A 234 -7.01 -0.54 -1.75
C LYS A 234 -6.81 0.92 -2.19
N VAL A 235 -5.78 1.20 -2.97
CA VAL A 235 -5.56 2.53 -3.59
C VAL A 235 -6.73 2.87 -4.52
N ILE A 236 -7.16 1.92 -5.36
CA ILE A 236 -8.32 2.08 -6.23
C ILE A 236 -9.58 2.31 -5.41
N PHE A 237 -9.83 1.50 -4.39
CA PHE A 237 -10.93 1.73 -3.45
C PHE A 237 -10.91 3.19 -2.93
N CYS A 238 -9.76 3.66 -2.44
CA CYS A 238 -9.59 5.03 -1.95
C CYS A 238 -9.91 6.10 -3.01
N ILE A 239 -9.53 5.89 -4.26
CA ILE A 239 -9.84 6.80 -5.38
C ILE A 239 -11.35 6.91 -5.57
N PHE A 240 -12.02 5.77 -5.76
CA PHE A 240 -13.44 5.76 -6.08
C PHE A 240 -14.33 6.19 -4.92
N THR A 241 -13.94 5.93 -3.67
CA THR A 241 -14.70 6.42 -2.51
C THR A 241 -14.49 7.91 -2.23
N ASN A 242 -13.54 8.57 -2.92
CA ASN A 242 -13.18 9.97 -2.69
C ASN A 242 -13.09 10.82 -3.99
N LEU A 243 -13.80 10.47 -5.07
CA LEU A 243 -13.74 11.20 -6.35
C LEU A 243 -14.06 12.71 -6.23
N GLY A 244 -14.82 13.13 -5.21
CA GLY A 244 -15.11 14.54 -4.93
C GLY A 244 -14.20 15.21 -3.89
N ASN A 245 -13.20 14.50 -3.35
CA ASN A 245 -12.33 14.98 -2.28
C ASN A 245 -10.90 14.47 -2.50
N ALA A 246 -10.14 15.17 -3.34
CA ALA A 246 -8.74 14.83 -3.66
C ALA A 246 -7.85 14.72 -2.41
N TRP A 247 -8.11 15.53 -1.39
CA TRP A 247 -7.37 15.47 -0.13
C TRP A 247 -7.67 14.18 0.66
N GLY A 248 -8.96 13.83 0.77
CA GLY A 248 -9.40 12.55 1.34
C GLY A 248 -8.88 11.34 0.57
N MET A 249 -8.77 11.45 -0.75
CA MET A 249 -8.20 10.43 -1.63
C MET A 249 -6.74 10.15 -1.29
N ILE A 250 -5.87 11.17 -1.29
CA ILE A 250 -4.44 10.97 -0.98
C ILE A 250 -4.25 10.47 0.45
N TRP A 251 -5.00 11.03 1.41
CA TRP A 251 -4.92 10.58 2.81
C TRP A 251 -5.29 9.10 2.97
N CYS A 252 -6.35 8.66 2.30
CA CYS A 252 -6.74 7.24 2.27
C CYS A 252 -5.65 6.37 1.64
N ILE A 253 -5.08 6.80 0.50
CA ILE A 253 -3.97 6.11 -0.17
C ILE A 253 -2.78 5.94 0.79
N LEU A 254 -2.38 7.00 1.48
CA LEU A 254 -1.25 6.94 2.42
C LEU A 254 -1.48 5.96 3.57
N LYS A 255 -2.71 5.92 4.11
CA LYS A 255 -3.11 4.93 5.11
C LYS A 255 -3.08 3.50 4.57
N ALA A 256 -3.52 3.29 3.32
CA ALA A 256 -3.51 1.97 2.67
C ALA A 256 -2.10 1.40 2.47
N LEU A 257 -1.09 2.27 2.45
CA LEU A 257 0.30 1.87 2.27
C LEU A 257 0.98 1.53 3.60
N GLY A 258 0.42 2.01 4.71
CA GLY A 258 0.81 1.68 6.07
C GLY A 258 1.99 2.44 6.63
N SER A 259 2.40 2.01 7.84
CA SER A 259 3.42 2.67 8.66
C SER A 259 4.78 2.81 7.96
N GLY A 260 5.11 1.95 6.99
CA GLY A 260 6.35 2.03 6.20
C GLY A 260 6.50 3.34 5.42
N ILE A 261 5.40 3.92 4.93
CA ILE A 261 5.43 5.20 4.23
C ILE A 261 5.52 6.37 5.21
N ALA A 262 4.75 6.36 6.29
CA ALA A 262 4.83 7.38 7.34
C ALA A 262 6.23 7.40 7.96
N TYR A 263 6.80 6.22 8.26
CA TYR A 263 8.18 6.06 8.69
C TYR A 263 9.16 6.62 7.66
N THR A 264 8.93 6.42 6.36
CA THR A 264 9.80 6.98 5.32
C THR A 264 9.77 8.50 5.29
N PHE A 265 8.58 9.11 5.40
CA PHE A 265 8.46 10.56 5.51
C PHE A 265 8.95 11.12 6.85
N LYS A 266 8.89 10.34 7.94
CA LYS A 266 9.29 10.75 9.31
C LYS A 266 10.78 10.55 9.60
N ALA A 267 11.34 9.38 9.29
CA ALA A 267 12.74 9.02 9.55
C ALA A 267 13.72 9.78 8.65
N TYR A 268 13.39 9.96 7.36
CA TYR A 268 14.29 10.56 6.37
C TYR A 268 14.12 12.08 6.19
N CYS A 269 13.18 12.70 6.91
CA CYS A 269 13.08 14.16 7.07
C CYS A 269 13.71 14.68 8.37
N GLY A 270 14.29 13.80 9.19
CA GLY A 270 14.55 14.09 10.59
C GLY A 270 15.99 14.04 11.06
N LYS A 271 16.81 13.03 10.68
CA LYS A 271 18.17 12.91 11.27
C LYS A 271 19.14 11.87 10.72
N PHE A 272 18.76 10.97 9.81
CA PHE A 272 19.67 9.91 9.37
C PHE A 272 19.60 9.68 7.86
N CYS A 273 20.60 10.25 7.19
CA CYS A 273 21.44 9.53 6.24
C CYS A 273 22.68 9.05 7.00
#